data_AF-A0A7S2G7G6-F1
#
_entry.id   AF-A0A7S2G7G6-F1
#
_cell.length_a   1.000
_cell.length_b   1.000
_cell.length_c   1.000
_cell.angle_alpha   90.00
_cell.angle_beta   90.00
_cell.angle_gamma   90.00
#
_symmetry.space_group_name_H-M   'P 1'
#
loop_
_entity.id
_entity.type
_entity.pdbx_description
1 polymer ?
#
loop_
_entity_poly.entity_id
_entity_poly.type
_entity_poly.pdbx_seq_one_letter_code
_entity_poly.pdbx_strand_id
1 'polypeptide(L)'
;KPLKVPEDLVRFLRVCGTKPGQEASRGKPDYQVLLTILGAREDLGWKEADRRDLLEFEMLVREVNTPQPREACGEACSELARQELNAAIASKDRERTRDALRRALAAGLKDDVAAVRSARLLMQDEEAHALARATLQAAVASRESRRICSALREAEMAGLPEEETTSARTALDEADGFPPG
;
A
#
# COMPACT_ATOMS: atom_id res chain seq x y z
N LYS A 1 -20.26 -6.93 -17.68
CA LYS A 1 -19.93 -5.50 -17.41
C LYS A 1 -20.50 -5.18 -16.04
N PRO A 2 -19.72 -4.65 -15.08
CA PRO A 2 -20.27 -4.23 -13.79
C PRO A 2 -21.28 -3.10 -14.03
N LEU A 3 -22.48 -3.23 -13.46
CA LEU A 3 -23.49 -2.18 -13.46
C LEU A 3 -22.93 -1.00 -12.64
N LYS A 4 -22.76 0.15 -13.27
CA LYS A 4 -22.41 1.38 -12.56
C LYS A 4 -23.63 1.78 -11.72
N VAL A 5 -23.51 1.61 -10.42
CA VAL A 5 -24.53 2.05 -9.46
C VAL A 5 -24.53 3.59 -9.43
N PRO A 6 -25.68 4.27 -9.58
CA PRO A 6 -25.77 5.73 -9.47
C PRO A 6 -25.27 6.23 -8.10
N GLU A 7 -24.46 7.29 -8.09
CA GLU A 7 -23.88 7.86 -6.85
C GLU A 7 -24.96 8.26 -5.83
N ASP A 8 -26.13 8.68 -6.31
CA ASP A 8 -27.27 9.08 -5.48
C ASP A 8 -27.84 7.89 -4.68
N LEU A 9 -27.85 6.69 -5.27
CA LEU A 9 -28.30 5.47 -4.58
C LEU A 9 -27.30 5.06 -3.49
N VAL A 10 -26.00 5.19 -3.75
CA VAL A 10 -24.94 4.94 -2.75
C VAL A 10 -25.05 5.91 -1.58
N ARG A 11 -25.34 7.20 -1.87
CA ARG A 11 -25.55 8.22 -0.84
C ARG A 11 -26.79 7.92 0.01
N PHE A 12 -27.90 7.51 -0.62
CA PHE A 12 -29.13 7.12 0.08
C PHE A 12 -28.91 5.91 1.01
N LEU A 13 -28.30 4.83 0.50
CA LEU A 13 -28.02 3.63 1.29
C LEU A 13 -27.10 3.93 2.50
N ARG A 14 -26.13 4.84 2.34
CA ARG A 14 -25.26 5.27 3.44
C ARG A 14 -26.00 6.04 4.53
N VAL A 15 -27.04 6.80 4.18
CA VAL A 15 -27.91 7.51 5.13
C VAL A 15 -28.81 6.53 5.89
N CYS A 16 -29.28 5.47 5.21
CA CYS A 16 -30.08 4.41 5.85
C CYS A 16 -29.24 3.45 6.72
N GLY A 17 -27.95 3.26 6.39
CA GLY A 17 -27.04 2.33 7.08
C GLY A 17 -26.42 2.85 8.38
N THR A 18 -26.79 4.03 8.89
CA THR A 18 -26.23 4.55 10.14
C THR A 18 -26.81 3.84 11.37
N LYS A 19 -26.07 2.83 11.82
CA LYS A 19 -26.02 2.15 13.15
C LYS A 19 -27.31 1.56 13.75
N PRO A 20 -27.32 0.25 14.08
CA PRO A 20 -28.34 -0.32 14.95
C PRO A 20 -28.13 0.22 16.38
N GLY A 21 -29.15 0.89 16.94
CA GLY A 21 -29.13 1.41 18.31
C GLY A 21 -29.34 2.92 18.44
N GLN A 22 -29.51 3.67 17.35
CA GLN A 22 -29.98 5.05 17.41
C GLN A 22 -31.47 5.11 17.07
N GLU A 23 -32.32 4.84 18.07
CA GLU A 23 -33.75 5.16 18.03
C GLU A 23 -33.91 6.69 18.07
N ALA A 24 -33.66 7.34 16.93
CA ALA A 24 -33.92 8.76 16.77
C ALA A 24 -34.59 8.98 15.43
N SER A 25 -35.92 8.82 15.42
CA SER A 25 -36.88 9.74 14.80
C SER A 25 -36.64 10.26 13.38
N ARG A 26 -35.85 9.57 12.55
CA ARG A 26 -35.72 9.89 11.12
C ARG A 26 -36.70 9.01 10.38
N GLY A 27 -37.69 9.69 9.79
CA GLY A 27 -38.89 9.13 9.20
C GLY A 27 -38.60 7.92 8.31
N LYS A 28 -39.61 7.06 8.21
CA LYS A 28 -39.66 5.95 7.25
C LYS A 28 -38.95 6.39 5.96
N PRO A 29 -37.97 5.60 5.46
CA PRO A 29 -37.27 5.96 4.23
C PRO A 29 -38.35 6.28 3.19
N ASP A 30 -38.28 7.49 2.65
CA ASP A 30 -39.24 7.93 1.66
C ASP A 30 -38.96 7.15 0.38
N TYR A 31 -39.73 6.08 0.19
CA TYR A 31 -39.62 5.21 -0.96
C TYR A 31 -39.88 5.99 -2.27
N GLN A 32 -40.55 7.16 -2.22
CA GLN A 32 -40.65 8.03 -3.41
C GLN A 32 -39.27 8.55 -3.84
N VAL A 33 -38.41 8.96 -2.90
CA VAL A 33 -37.05 9.45 -3.24
C VAL A 33 -36.21 8.34 -3.89
N LEU A 34 -36.31 7.12 -3.39
CA LEU A 34 -35.62 5.97 -3.96
C LEU A 34 -36.11 5.68 -5.39
N LEU A 35 -37.42 5.75 -5.61
CA LEU A 35 -38.04 5.54 -6.92
C LEU A 35 -37.67 6.64 -7.93
N THR A 36 -37.58 7.90 -7.49
CA THR A 36 -37.10 9.01 -8.31
C THR A 36 -35.65 8.81 -8.75
N ILE A 37 -34.77 8.35 -7.84
CA ILE A 37 -33.36 8.04 -8.16
C ILE A 37 -33.25 6.86 -9.14
N LEU A 38 -34.16 5.88 -9.05
CA LEU A 38 -34.21 4.73 -9.95
C LEU A 38 -34.90 5.04 -11.30
N GLY A 39 -35.35 6.28 -11.51
CA GLY A 39 -35.94 6.73 -12.78
C GLY A 39 -37.38 6.26 -13.02
N ALA A 40 -38.09 5.83 -11.97
CA ALA A 40 -39.50 5.47 -12.10
C ALA A 40 -40.33 6.75 -12.35
N ARG A 41 -40.92 6.86 -13.55
CA ARG A 41 -41.88 7.91 -13.90
C ARG A 41 -43.18 7.72 -13.11
N GLU A 42 -43.67 8.79 -12.48
CA GLU A 42 -44.90 8.82 -11.66
C GLU A 42 -46.16 8.36 -12.43
N ASP A 43 -46.11 8.40 -13.75
CA ASP A 43 -47.16 8.11 -14.72
C ASP A 43 -47.35 6.60 -15.02
N LEU A 44 -46.46 5.73 -14.55
CA LEU A 44 -46.66 4.28 -14.62
C LEU A 44 -47.29 3.81 -13.31
N GLY A 45 -48.60 3.49 -13.37
CA GLY A 45 -49.38 3.01 -12.24
C GLY A 45 -48.65 1.92 -11.45
N TRP A 46 -48.66 2.05 -10.13
CA TRP A 46 -47.82 1.37 -9.14
C TRP A 46 -48.11 -0.14 -9.01
N LYS A 47 -48.79 -0.76 -9.97
CA LYS A 47 -49.33 -2.11 -9.85
C LYS A 47 -48.38 -3.24 -10.22
N GLU A 48 -47.27 -2.95 -10.88
CA GLU A 48 -46.23 -3.94 -11.11
C GLU A 48 -44.86 -3.26 -11.09
N ALA A 49 -44.39 -2.87 -9.90
CA ALA A 49 -42.97 -3.10 -9.65
C ALA A 49 -42.84 -4.62 -9.67
N ASP A 50 -42.24 -5.16 -10.73
CA ASP A 50 -42.26 -6.59 -10.96
C ASP A 50 -41.60 -7.24 -9.74
N ARG A 51 -42.14 -8.36 -9.25
CA ARG A 51 -41.65 -9.01 -8.03
C ARG A 51 -40.14 -9.31 -8.10
N ARG A 52 -39.63 -9.36 -9.33
CA ARG A 52 -38.24 -9.46 -9.74
C ARG A 52 -37.40 -8.23 -9.36
N ASP A 53 -37.92 -7.02 -9.54
CA ASP A 53 -37.22 -5.76 -9.23
C ASP A 53 -37.04 -5.58 -7.73
N LEU A 54 -38.03 -6.01 -6.93
CA LEU A 54 -37.94 -6.02 -5.48
C LEU A 54 -36.90 -7.04 -4.97
N LEU A 55 -36.81 -8.21 -5.60
CA LEU A 55 -35.79 -9.22 -5.28
C LEU A 55 -34.39 -8.76 -5.69
N GLU A 56 -34.24 -8.13 -6.85
CA GLU A 56 -32.96 -7.55 -7.27
C GLU A 56 -32.53 -6.43 -6.33
N PHE A 57 -33.46 -5.56 -5.93
CA PHE A 57 -33.19 -4.52 -4.94
C PHE A 57 -32.83 -5.11 -3.57
N GLU A 58 -33.57 -6.12 -3.09
CA GLU A 58 -33.25 -6.79 -1.82
C GLU A 58 -31.89 -7.50 -1.87
N MET A 59 -31.54 -8.10 -3.01
CA MET A 59 -30.21 -8.65 -3.26
C MET A 59 -29.13 -7.56 -3.24
N LEU A 60 -29.36 -6.42 -3.89
CA LEU A 60 -28.41 -5.30 -3.92
C LEU A 60 -28.23 -4.68 -2.53
N VAL A 61 -29.32 -4.50 -1.79
CA VAL A 61 -29.29 -4.04 -0.40
C VAL A 61 -28.57 -5.07 0.45
N ARG A 62 -28.80 -6.37 0.25
CA ARG A 62 -28.03 -7.42 0.92
C ARG A 62 -26.57 -7.39 0.52
N GLU A 63 -26.20 -7.11 -0.71
CA GLU A 63 -24.79 -7.06 -1.14
C GLU A 63 -24.07 -5.81 -0.58
N VAL A 64 -24.75 -4.66 -0.54
CA VAL A 64 -24.22 -3.40 0.00
C VAL A 64 -24.20 -3.40 1.54
N ASN A 65 -25.19 -4.03 2.19
CA ASN A 65 -25.29 -4.12 3.66
C ASN A 65 -24.80 -5.45 4.23
N THR A 66 -24.52 -6.47 3.42
CA THR A 66 -23.63 -7.54 3.87
C THR A 66 -22.37 -6.78 4.24
N PRO A 67 -21.93 -6.80 5.50
CA PRO A 67 -20.59 -6.35 5.78
C PRO A 67 -19.73 -7.19 4.84
N GLN A 68 -19.16 -6.57 3.81
CA GLN A 68 -18.00 -7.17 3.14
C GLN A 68 -17.16 -7.69 4.28
N PRO A 69 -16.76 -8.98 4.28
CA PRO A 69 -16.04 -9.57 5.38
C PRO A 69 -14.86 -8.64 5.66
N ARG A 70 -15.04 -7.74 6.61
CA ARG A 70 -14.01 -6.89 7.18
C ARG A 70 -13.29 -7.95 7.95
N GLU A 71 -12.29 -8.48 7.26
CA GLU A 71 -11.61 -9.71 7.55
C GLU A 71 -11.56 -9.85 9.05
N ALA A 72 -12.32 -10.80 9.58
CA ALA A 72 -12.26 -11.18 10.98
C ALA A 72 -10.92 -11.89 11.29
N CYS A 73 -9.86 -11.55 10.54
CA CYS A 73 -8.50 -11.58 11.00
C CYS A 73 -8.36 -10.41 11.97
N GLY A 74 -8.91 -10.60 13.18
CA GLY A 74 -8.90 -9.62 14.26
C GLY A 74 -7.49 -9.21 14.68
N GLU A 75 -7.41 -8.40 15.73
CA GLU A 75 -6.17 -7.86 16.31
C GLU A 75 -5.01 -8.87 16.36
N ALA A 76 -5.28 -10.17 16.57
CA ALA A 76 -4.32 -11.27 16.49
C ALA A 76 -3.55 -11.37 15.15
N CYS A 77 -4.20 -11.21 13.99
CA CYS A 77 -3.50 -11.22 12.69
C CYS A 77 -2.60 -9.98 12.52
N SER A 78 -3.02 -8.84 13.08
CA SER A 78 -2.21 -7.61 13.07
C SER A 78 -0.98 -7.73 13.98
N GLU A 79 -1.10 -8.37 15.15
CA GLU A 79 0.03 -8.59 16.04
C GLU A 79 1.07 -9.55 15.46
N LEU A 80 0.62 -10.67 14.88
CA LEU A 80 1.51 -11.62 14.19
C LEU A 80 2.24 -10.94 13.02
N ALA A 81 1.53 -10.20 12.19
CA ALA A 81 2.14 -9.49 11.07
C ALA A 81 3.17 -8.43 11.55
N ARG A 82 2.92 -7.78 12.70
CA ARG A 82 3.87 -6.85 13.32
C ARG A 82 5.12 -7.57 13.83
N GLN A 83 4.97 -8.73 14.46
CA GLN A 83 6.10 -9.53 14.92
C GLN A 83 6.95 -10.03 13.75
N GLU A 84 6.32 -10.54 12.69
CA GLU A 84 7.02 -10.96 11.47
C GLU A 84 7.77 -9.79 10.82
N LEU A 85 7.15 -8.61 10.74
CA LEU A 85 7.79 -7.41 10.19
C LEU A 85 9.01 -7.00 11.03
N ASN A 86 8.91 -7.01 12.36
CA ASN A 86 10.04 -6.70 13.23
C ASN A 86 11.18 -7.71 13.09
N ALA A 87 10.86 -9.01 12.99
CA ALA A 87 11.86 -10.04 12.74
C ALA A 87 12.55 -9.88 11.38
N ALA A 88 11.79 -9.50 10.35
CA ALA A 88 12.34 -9.21 9.03
C ALA A 88 13.28 -8.00 9.06
N ILE A 89 12.88 -6.89 9.70
CA ILE A 89 13.74 -5.71 9.90
C ILE A 89 15.03 -6.09 10.64
N ALA A 90 14.94 -6.90 11.70
CA ALA A 90 16.10 -7.34 12.47
C ALA A 90 17.06 -8.20 11.64
N SER A 91 16.52 -9.00 10.71
CA SER A 91 17.35 -9.81 9.80
C SER A 91 18.07 -9.00 8.72
N LYS A 92 17.71 -7.73 8.52
CA LYS A 92 18.20 -6.85 7.44
C LYS A 92 18.06 -7.44 6.03
N ASP A 93 17.21 -8.46 5.86
CA ASP A 93 16.93 -9.07 4.57
C ASP A 93 15.84 -8.26 3.85
N ARG A 94 16.21 -7.68 2.71
CA ARG A 94 15.36 -6.79 1.92
C ARG A 94 14.12 -7.49 1.36
N GLU A 95 14.28 -8.67 0.78
CA GLU A 95 13.15 -9.41 0.19
C GLU A 95 12.19 -9.84 1.28
N ARG A 96 12.74 -10.35 2.39
CA ARG A 96 11.95 -10.73 3.56
C ARG A 96 11.19 -9.55 4.17
N THR A 97 11.83 -8.38 4.25
CA THR A 97 11.21 -7.14 4.76
C THR A 97 10.09 -6.66 3.84
N ARG A 98 10.28 -6.73 2.51
CA ARG A 98 9.26 -6.35 1.52
C ARG A 98 8.02 -7.25 1.60
N ASP A 99 8.22 -8.57 1.69
CA ASP A 99 7.12 -9.52 1.80
C ASP A 99 6.40 -9.43 3.15
N ALA A 100 7.13 -9.22 4.24
CA ALA A 100 6.54 -8.95 5.54
C ALA A 100 5.73 -7.65 5.55
N LEU A 101 6.22 -6.60 4.89
CA LEU A 101 5.51 -5.32 4.77
C LEU A 101 4.22 -5.48 3.96
N ARG A 102 4.24 -6.21 2.84
CA ARG A 102 3.04 -6.51 2.05
C ARG A 102 1.99 -7.27 2.87
N ARG A 103 2.42 -8.27 3.65
CA ARG A 103 1.54 -9.02 4.55
C ARG A 103 0.98 -8.16 5.68
N ALA A 104 1.79 -7.30 6.28
CA ALA A 104 1.34 -6.35 7.31
C ALA A 104 0.27 -5.39 6.77
N LEU A 105 0.47 -4.82 5.58
CA LEU A 105 -0.52 -3.93 4.96
C LEU A 105 -1.80 -4.67 4.58
N ALA A 106 -1.69 -5.90 4.07
CA ALA A 106 -2.84 -6.76 3.78
C ALA A 106 -3.63 -7.11 5.05
N ALA A 107 -2.94 -7.32 6.18
CA ALA A 107 -3.54 -7.53 7.50
C ALA A 107 -4.10 -6.24 8.14
N GLY A 108 -4.09 -5.12 7.42
CA GLY A 108 -4.66 -3.85 7.87
C GLY A 108 -3.77 -3.04 8.82
N LEU A 109 -2.46 -3.33 8.92
CA LEU A 109 -1.56 -2.41 9.61
C LEU A 109 -1.55 -1.06 8.88
N LYS A 110 -1.79 0.00 9.65
CA LYS A 110 -1.71 1.37 9.15
C LYS A 110 -0.25 1.75 8.91
N ASP A 111 -0.04 2.63 7.93
CA ASP A 111 1.29 3.16 7.60
C ASP A 111 1.95 3.95 8.76
N ASP A 112 1.16 4.42 9.73
CA ASP A 112 1.66 5.16 10.90
C ASP A 112 2.29 4.27 11.99
N VAL A 113 2.22 2.95 11.86
CA VAL A 113 2.84 2.03 12.82
C VAL A 113 4.36 2.13 12.69
N ALA A 114 5.06 2.33 13.81
CA ALA A 114 6.51 2.49 13.85
C ALA A 114 7.27 1.39 13.08
N ALA A 115 6.81 0.14 13.13
CA ALA A 115 7.39 -0.98 12.39
C ALA A 115 7.33 -0.78 10.85
N VAL A 116 6.21 -0.29 10.32
CA VAL A 116 6.06 -0.01 8.88
C VAL A 116 6.99 1.13 8.45
N ARG A 117 7.09 2.19 9.26
CA ARG A 117 8.01 3.30 8.99
C ARG A 117 9.46 2.84 8.99
N SER A 118 9.87 2.06 9.99
CA SER A 118 11.23 1.50 10.07
C SER A 118 11.56 0.59 8.89
N ALA A 119 10.61 -0.27 8.47
CA ALA A 119 10.79 -1.12 7.29
C ALA A 119 11.02 -0.29 6.01
N ARG A 120 10.26 0.79 5.81
CA ARG A 120 10.44 1.68 4.65
C ARG A 120 11.79 2.39 4.67
N LEU A 121 12.21 2.89 5.84
CA LEU A 121 13.53 3.53 5.99
C LEU A 121 14.66 2.55 5.68
N LEU A 122 14.58 1.32 6.18
CA LEU A 122 15.55 0.27 5.87
C LEU A 122 15.62 -0.02 4.37
N MET A 123 14.48 -0.08 3.68
CA MET A 123 14.46 -0.30 2.24
C MET A 123 15.06 0.87 1.45
N GLN A 124 14.84 2.12 1.89
CA GLN A 124 15.43 3.30 1.26
C GLN A 124 16.94 3.35 1.45
N ASP A 125 17.42 3.00 2.66
CA ASP A 125 18.84 2.93 3.00
C ASP A 125 19.54 1.87 2.15
N GLU A 126 18.98 0.66 2.07
CA GLU A 126 19.48 -0.42 1.21
C GLU A 126 19.44 -0.07 -0.29
N GLU A 127 18.45 0.71 -0.74
CA GLU A 127 18.41 1.20 -2.12
C GLU A 127 19.52 2.22 -2.40
N ALA A 128 19.76 3.14 -1.48
CA ALA A 128 20.87 4.08 -1.56
C ALA A 128 22.22 3.32 -1.57
N HIS A 129 22.37 2.33 -0.70
CA HIS A 129 23.56 1.48 -0.67
C HIS A 129 23.76 0.72 -1.99
N ALA A 130 22.72 0.09 -2.52
CA ALA A 130 22.79 -0.66 -3.77
C ALA A 130 23.17 0.24 -4.96
N LEU A 131 22.60 1.45 -5.02
CA LEU A 131 22.92 2.41 -6.06
C LEU A 131 24.37 2.88 -5.94
N ALA A 132 24.84 3.21 -4.74
CA ALA A 132 26.22 3.60 -4.49
C ALA A 132 27.21 2.47 -4.81
N ARG A 133 26.89 1.21 -4.49
CA ARG A 133 27.70 0.05 -4.90
C ARG A 133 27.80 -0.05 -6.42
N ALA A 134 26.68 0.11 -7.13
CA ALA A 134 26.64 0.04 -8.58
C ALA A 134 27.43 1.17 -9.25
N THR A 135 27.31 2.41 -8.74
CA THR A 135 28.10 3.55 -9.24
C THR A 135 29.58 3.35 -8.97
N LEU A 136 29.95 2.83 -7.79
CA LEU A 136 31.32 2.51 -7.43
C LEU A 136 31.93 1.44 -8.33
N GLN A 137 31.20 0.34 -8.59
CA GLN A 137 31.65 -0.72 -9.51
C GLN A 137 31.84 -0.21 -10.93
N ALA A 138 30.90 0.60 -11.44
CA ALA A 138 31.00 1.20 -12.76
C ALA A 138 32.19 2.17 -12.87
N ALA A 139 32.45 2.95 -11.81
CA ALA A 139 33.59 3.85 -11.74
C ALA A 139 34.92 3.08 -11.73
N VAL A 140 35.05 2.03 -10.93
CA VAL A 140 36.23 1.16 -10.91
C VAL A 140 36.46 0.51 -12.27
N ALA A 141 35.41 0.01 -12.93
CA ALA A 141 35.50 -0.57 -14.26
C ALA A 141 35.98 0.43 -15.32
N SER A 142 35.64 1.72 -15.17
CA SER A 142 36.09 2.77 -16.09
C SER A 142 37.57 3.15 -15.92
N ARG A 143 38.20 2.82 -14.77
CA ARG A 143 39.58 3.22 -14.39
C ARG A 143 39.84 4.73 -14.49
N GLU A 144 38.80 5.55 -14.47
CA GLU A 144 38.93 7.01 -14.47
C GLU A 144 38.99 7.51 -13.03
N SER A 145 40.16 8.01 -12.59
CA SER A 145 40.39 8.47 -11.21
C SER A 145 39.32 9.45 -10.72
N ARG A 146 38.90 10.39 -11.59
CA ARG A 146 37.85 11.36 -11.28
C ARG A 146 36.50 10.71 -10.98
N ARG A 147 36.13 9.67 -11.74
CA ARG A 147 34.87 8.94 -11.51
C ARG A 147 34.95 8.13 -10.24
N ILE A 148 36.08 7.46 -9.99
CA ILE A 148 36.30 6.68 -8.78
C ILE A 148 36.22 7.58 -7.53
N CYS A 149 36.86 8.76 -7.53
CA CYS A 149 36.71 9.75 -6.47
C CYS A 149 35.25 10.19 -6.25
N SER A 150 34.51 10.46 -7.33
CA SER A 150 33.11 10.89 -7.20
C SER A 150 32.23 9.79 -6.60
N ALA A 151 32.41 8.55 -7.06
CA ALA A 151 31.64 7.41 -6.59
C ALA A 151 32.01 7.04 -5.14
N LEU A 152 33.27 7.22 -4.72
CA LEU A 152 33.68 7.06 -3.33
C LEU A 152 32.99 8.08 -2.41
N ARG A 153 32.87 9.34 -2.83
CA ARG A 153 32.12 10.35 -2.06
C ARG A 153 30.63 10.01 -1.97
N GLU A 154 30.02 9.54 -3.05
CA GLU A 154 28.63 9.07 -3.04
C GLU A 154 28.45 7.87 -2.11
N ALA A 155 29.37 6.91 -2.13
CA ALA A 155 29.40 5.77 -1.23
C ALA A 155 29.52 6.18 0.24
N GLU A 156 30.40 7.14 0.56
CA GLU A 156 30.55 7.67 1.92
C GLU A 156 29.30 8.43 2.39
N MET A 157 28.69 9.24 1.53
CA MET A 157 27.42 9.92 1.84
C MET A 157 26.27 8.94 2.04
N ALA A 158 26.26 7.84 1.28
CA ALA A 158 25.29 6.77 1.44
C ALA A 158 25.57 5.91 2.68
N GLY A 159 26.74 6.02 3.33
CA GLY A 159 27.07 5.25 4.52
C GLY A 159 27.58 3.83 4.24
N LEU A 160 28.14 3.57 3.05
CA LEU A 160 28.74 2.28 2.74
C LEU A 160 29.89 1.95 3.70
N PRO A 161 30.00 0.70 4.15
CA PRO A 161 31.09 0.28 5.02
C PRO A 161 32.44 0.39 4.30
N GLU A 162 33.50 0.71 5.06
CA GLU A 162 34.84 0.90 4.50
C GLU A 162 35.32 -0.32 3.70
N GLU A 163 35.01 -1.53 4.16
CA GLU A 163 35.33 -2.80 3.51
C GLU A 163 34.92 -2.82 2.03
N GLU A 164 33.76 -2.26 1.69
CA GLU A 164 33.25 -2.19 0.31
C GLU A 164 33.91 -1.09 -0.51
N THR A 165 34.40 -0.03 0.13
CA THR A 165 35.11 1.07 -0.52
C THR A 165 36.60 0.80 -0.73
N THR A 166 37.18 -0.17 -0.01
CA THR A 166 38.62 -0.49 -0.07
C THR A 166 39.09 -0.81 -1.49
N SER A 167 38.38 -1.68 -2.21
CA SER A 167 38.73 -2.06 -3.58
C SER A 167 38.73 -0.86 -4.53
N ALA A 168 37.82 0.09 -4.35
CA ALA A 168 37.76 1.30 -5.16
C ALA A 168 38.89 2.28 -4.81
N ARG A 169 39.30 2.36 -3.54
CA ARG A 169 40.47 3.15 -3.11
C ARG A 169 41.76 2.60 -3.69
N THR A 170 41.95 1.28 -3.70
CA THR A 170 43.09 0.65 -4.37
C THR A 170 43.10 0.91 -5.88
N ALA A 171 41.95 0.81 -6.55
CA ALA A 171 41.84 1.13 -7.97
C ALA A 171 42.12 2.61 -8.28
N LEU A 172 41.79 3.52 -7.35
CA LEU A 172 42.16 4.93 -7.45
C LEU A 172 43.68 5.12 -7.36
N ASP A 173 44.32 4.48 -6.37
CA ASP A 173 45.77 4.51 -6.20
C ASP A 173 46.51 3.92 -7.42
N GLU A 174 45.96 2.88 -8.06
CA GLU A 174 46.50 2.31 -9.30
C GLU A 174 46.26 3.21 -10.53
N ALA A 175 45.18 3.97 -10.57
CA ALA A 175 44.87 4.88 -11.67
C ALA A 175 45.68 6.19 -11.59
N ASP A 176 45.96 6.67 -10.37
CA ASP A 176 46.80 7.83 -10.10
C ASP A 176 48.30 7.46 -9.98
N GLY A 177 48.58 6.19 -9.69
CA GLY A 177 49.90 5.58 -9.67
C GLY A 177 50.35 5.19 -11.08
N PHE A 178 51.29 5.97 -11.60
CA PHE A 178 52.13 5.67 -12.77
C PHE A 178 52.42 4.15 -12.92
N PRO A 179 52.26 3.54 -14.11
CA PRO A 179 52.54 2.11 -14.28
C PRO A 179 54.00 1.81 -13.89
N PRO A 180 54.31 0.69 -13.21
CA PRO A 180 55.68 0.22 -13.13
C PRO A 180 56.13 -0.10 -14.55
N GLY A 181 57.03 0.73 -15.07
CA GLY A 181 57.67 0.56 -16.38
C GLY A 181 58.56 -0.66 -16.45
#